data_AF-A0A973IZB8-F1
#
_entry.id   AF-A0A973IZB8-F1
#
_cell.length_a   1.000
_cell.length_b   1.000
_cell.length_c   1.000
_cell.angle_alpha   90.00
_cell.angle_beta   90.00
_cell.angle_gamma   90.00
#
_symmetry.space_group_name_H-M   'P 1'
#
loop_
_entity.id
_entity.type
_entity.pdbx_description
1 polymer ?
#
loop_
_entity_poly.entity_id
_entity_poly.type
_entity_poly.pdbx_seq_one_letter_code
_entity_poly.pdbx_strand_id
1 'polypeptide(L)'
;MGSGKVAVPYYGSLYRAKVGYERIYFIIENGHAKDKDLDVSLCVWDNKAEPTLTGWLEHNGIVNLVCREDPEKNIKDAIVGSGINVINGSDNHASRLMNSLLV
;
A
#
# COMPACT_ATOMS: atom_id res chain seq x y z
N MET A 1 14.35 -4.58 0.63
CA MET A 1 13.04 -4.98 0.09
C MET A 1 13.22 -6.26 -0.70
N GLY A 2 12.46 -7.30 -0.38
CA GLY A 2 12.38 -8.48 -1.26
C GLY A 2 11.71 -8.11 -2.59
N SER A 3 11.96 -8.88 -3.65
CA SER A 3 11.25 -8.73 -4.92
C SER A 3 9.76 -9.04 -4.74
N GLY A 4 8.87 -8.16 -5.21
CA GLY A 4 7.44 -8.42 -5.27
C GLY A 4 6.60 -7.15 -5.25
N LYS A 5 5.27 -7.31 -5.29
CA LYS A 5 4.32 -6.21 -5.37
C LYS A 5 4.28 -5.38 -4.10
N VAL A 6 4.25 -4.06 -4.30
CA VAL A 6 4.22 -3.08 -3.21
C VAL A 6 2.89 -2.35 -3.24
N ALA A 7 2.22 -2.24 -2.09
CA ALA A 7 1.06 -1.36 -1.93
C ALA A 7 1.47 -0.09 -1.18
N VAL A 8 0.98 1.06 -1.65
CA VAL A 8 1.14 2.37 -1.00
C VAL A 8 -0.25 2.97 -0.77
N PRO A 9 -0.69 3.23 0.46
CA PRO A 9 -1.97 3.89 0.70
C PRO A 9 -1.99 5.29 0.09
N TYR A 10 -3.10 5.68 -0.53
CA TYR A 10 -3.30 7.04 -1.00
C TYR A 10 -3.65 7.96 0.18
N TYR A 11 -2.84 9.01 0.37
CA TYR A 11 -2.98 9.97 1.48
C TYR A 11 -3.61 11.31 1.05
N GLY A 12 -3.98 11.49 -0.22
CA GLY A 12 -4.55 12.73 -0.73
C GLY A 12 -6.07 12.83 -0.56
N SER A 13 -6.65 13.95 -1.01
CA SER A 13 -8.10 14.16 -1.05
C SER A 13 -8.64 13.91 -2.46
N LEU A 14 -9.46 12.88 -2.63
CA LEU A 14 -10.27 12.71 -3.84
C LEU A 14 -11.69 13.22 -3.58
N TYR A 15 -12.17 14.14 -4.43
CA TYR A 15 -13.53 14.65 -4.33
C TYR A 15 -14.52 13.56 -4.80
N ARG A 16 -15.14 12.81 -3.87
CA ARG A 16 -16.25 11.89 -4.17
C ARG A 16 -17.34 11.95 -3.09
N ALA A 17 -18.57 11.59 -3.47
CA ALA A 17 -19.78 11.75 -2.67
C ALA A 17 -19.97 10.71 -1.53
N LYS A 18 -20.20 11.25 -0.33
CA LYS A 18 -20.96 10.81 0.87
C LYS A 18 -21.12 9.33 1.33
N VAL A 19 -20.63 8.28 0.67
CA VAL A 19 -20.85 6.92 1.19
C VAL A 19 -19.63 5.99 1.06
N GLY A 20 -19.05 5.62 2.22
CA GLY A 20 -18.06 4.55 2.36
C GLY A 20 -16.60 5.03 2.48
N TYR A 21 -15.79 4.31 3.26
CA TYR A 21 -14.34 4.47 3.29
C TYR A 21 -13.71 3.52 2.28
N GLU A 22 -13.81 3.85 0.99
CA GLU A 22 -13.01 3.22 -0.06
C GLU A 22 -11.54 3.57 0.23
N ARG A 23 -10.73 2.57 0.59
CA ARG A 23 -9.30 2.79 0.86
C ARG A 23 -8.54 2.56 -0.44
N ILE A 24 -7.98 3.63 -0.97
CA ILE A 24 -7.28 3.63 -2.26
C ILE A 24 -5.82 3.29 -2.01
N TYR A 25 -5.26 2.42 -2.84
CA TYR A 25 -3.87 2.02 -2.81
C TYR A 25 -3.28 2.10 -4.21
N PHE A 26 -2.06 2.62 -4.30
CA PHE A 26 -1.21 2.41 -5.46
C PHE A 26 -0.54 1.06 -5.31
N ILE A 27 -0.71 0.19 -6.30
CA ILE A 27 -0.02 -1.08 -6.39
C ILE A 27 1.09 -0.93 -7.43
N ILE A 28 2.31 -1.28 -7.03
CA ILE A 28 3.51 -1.16 -7.86
C ILE A 28 4.02 -2.57 -8.13
N GLU A 29 4.02 -2.95 -9.41
CA GLU A 29 4.63 -4.19 -9.86
C GLU A 29 6.16 -4.03 -9.79
N ASN A 30 6.84 -4.99 -9.19
CA ASN A 30 8.30 -4.97 -9.00
C ASN A 30 8.81 -3.65 -8.37
N GLY A 31 8.34 -3.29 -7.16
CA GLY A 31 8.56 -1.98 -6.51
C GLY A 31 10.01 -1.61 -6.13
N HIS A 32 10.93 -1.66 -7.09
CA HIS A 32 12.29 -1.17 -6.99
C HIS A 32 12.30 0.31 -7.34
N ALA A 33 12.57 1.16 -6.35
CA ALA A 33 12.66 2.62 -6.49
C ALA A 33 13.74 3.13 -7.47
N LYS A 34 14.45 2.24 -8.19
CA LYS A 34 15.44 2.59 -9.22
C LYS A 34 14.86 2.61 -10.63
N ASP A 35 13.67 2.05 -10.84
CA ASP A 35 13.06 1.99 -12.16
C ASP A 35 12.39 3.33 -12.47
N LYS A 36 12.83 3.95 -13.57
CA LYS A 36 12.26 5.21 -14.07
C LYS A 36 10.82 5.07 -14.55
N ASP A 37 10.40 3.83 -14.81
CA ASP A 37 9.07 3.47 -15.26
C ASP A 37 8.45 2.50 -14.25
N LEU A 38 8.01 3.04 -13.12
CA LEU A 38 7.22 2.26 -12.16
C LEU A 38 5.92 1.85 -12.85
N ASP A 39 5.66 0.54 -12.91
CA ASP A 39 4.36 0.03 -13.33
C ASP A 39 3.38 0.15 -12.16
N VAL A 40 2.64 1.26 -12.16
CA VAL A 40 1.72 1.65 -11.09
C VAL A 40 0.29 1.46 -11.54
N SER A 41 -0.47 0.71 -10.75
CA SER A 41 -1.91 0.59 -10.86
C SER A 41 -2.60 1.20 -9.63
N LEU A 42 -3.81 1.71 -9.81
CA LEU A 42 -4.65 2.20 -8.72
C LEU A 42 -5.72 1.18 -8.40
N CYS A 43 -5.77 0.74 -7.16
CA CYS A 43 -6.73 -0.25 -6.69
C CYS A 43 -7.49 0.26 -5.47
N VAL A 44 -8.72 -0.21 -5.32
CA VAL A 44 -9.60 0.18 -4.23
C VAL A 44 -9.89 -1.05 -3.40
N TRP A 45 -9.63 -0.96 -2.10
CA TRP A 45 -10.13 -1.93 -1.15
C TRP A 45 -11.56 -1.54 -0.74
N ASP A 46 -12.51 -2.40 -1.09
CA ASP A 46 -13.90 -2.33 -0.65
C ASP A 46 -14.12 -3.35 0.47
N ASN A 47 -14.38 -2.83 1.67
CA ASN A 47 -14.61 -3.65 2.86
C ASN A 47 -15.94 -4.44 2.81
N LYS A 48 -16.84 -4.15 1.87
CA LYS A 48 -18.05 -4.94 1.65
C LYS A 48 -17.78 -6.19 0.81
N ALA A 49 -16.85 -6.08 -0.15
CA ALA A 49 -16.43 -7.20 -0.98
C ALA A 49 -15.41 -8.08 -0.25
N GLU A 50 -14.45 -7.45 0.43
CA GLU A 50 -13.40 -8.14 1.17
C GLU A 50 -13.27 -7.55 2.58
N PRO A 51 -13.81 -8.22 3.62
CA PRO A 51 -13.94 -7.63 4.96
C PRO A 51 -12.64 -7.23 5.64
N THR A 52 -11.53 -7.89 5.30
CA THR A 52 -10.23 -7.68 5.93
C THR A 52 -9.25 -7.07 4.94
N LEU A 53 -8.51 -6.04 5.39
CA LEU A 53 -7.43 -5.45 4.60
C LEU A 53 -6.34 -6.47 4.29
N THR A 54 -6.01 -7.34 5.26
CA THR A 54 -4.99 -8.37 5.09
C THR A 54 -5.35 -9.35 3.98
N GLY A 55 -6.59 -9.84 3.95
CA GLY A 55 -7.07 -10.73 2.89
C GLY A 55 -6.98 -10.06 1.52
N TRP A 56 -7.38 -8.78 1.46
CA TRP A 56 -7.27 -8.01 0.21
C TRP A 56 -5.83 -7.84 -0.26
N LEU A 57 -4.90 -7.54 0.65
CA LEU A 57 -3.48 -7.43 0.31
C LEU A 57 -2.92 -8.78 -0.19
N GLU A 58 -3.27 -9.89 0.47
CA GLU A 58 -2.87 -11.24 0.06
C GLU A 58 -3.43 -11.61 -1.33
N HIS A 59 -4.71 -11.35 -1.57
CA HIS A 59 -5.36 -11.62 -2.85
C HIS A 59 -4.71 -10.81 -3.99
N ASN A 60 -4.29 -9.58 -3.71
CA ASN A 60 -3.55 -8.76 -4.67
C ASN A 60 -2.06 -9.16 -4.79
N GLY A 61 -1.58 -10.16 -4.05
CA GLY A 61 -0.20 -10.63 -4.09
C GLY A 61 0.81 -9.63 -3.51
N ILE A 62 0.36 -8.75 -2.62
CA ILE A 62 1.20 -7.73 -1.99
C ILE A 62 2.13 -8.38 -0.97
N VAL A 63 3.42 -8.08 -1.07
CA VAL A 63 4.45 -8.57 -0.13
C VAL A 63 5.05 -7.45 0.72
N ASN A 64 4.92 -6.20 0.28
CA ASN A 64 5.33 -5.03 1.05
C ASN A 64 4.21 -3.98 1.07
N LEU A 65 3.85 -3.50 2.25
CA LEU A 65 2.99 -2.33 2.43
C LEU A 65 3.87 -1.16 2.87
N VAL A 66 3.95 -0.12 2.04
CA VAL A 66 4.71 1.09 2.33
C VAL A 66 3.77 2.17 2.82
N CYS A 67 3.90 2.53 4.10
CA CYS A 67 3.08 3.55 4.74
C CYS A 67 3.89 4.82 5.00
N ARG A 68 3.25 5.99 4.93
CA ARG A 68 3.86 7.26 5.35
C ARG A 68 4.19 7.24 6.85
N GLU A 69 3.23 6.80 7.65
CA GLU A 69 3.32 6.68 9.11
C GLU A 69 3.12 5.23 9.51
N ASP A 70 3.62 4.83 10.69
CA ASP A 70 3.38 3.50 11.21
C ASP A 70 1.87 3.30 11.47
N PRO A 71 1.25 2.23 10.93
CA PRO A 71 -0.13 1.91 11.26
C PRO A 71 -0.27 1.55 12.74
N GLU A 72 -1.50 1.64 13.26
CA GLU A 72 -1.81 1.21 14.63
C GLU A 72 -1.28 -0.21 14.90
N LYS A 73 -0.74 -0.44 16.10
CA LYS A 73 -0.06 -1.69 16.46
C LYS A 73 -0.86 -2.93 16.11
N ASN A 74 -2.15 -2.97 16.44
CA ASN A 74 -3.02 -4.12 16.16
C ASN A 74 -3.17 -4.40 14.66
N ILE A 75 -3.26 -3.35 13.85
CA ILE A 75 -3.36 -3.45 12.38
C ILE A 75 -2.01 -3.91 11.82
N LYS A 76 -0.92 -3.32 12.31
CA LYS A 76 0.44 -3.68 11.91
C LYS A 76 0.73 -5.15 12.20
N ASP A 77 0.41 -5.62 13.40
CA ASP A 77 0.63 -7.00 13.82
C ASP A 77 -0.19 -7.98 12.98
N ALA A 78 -1.43 -7.62 12.59
CA ALA A 78 -2.24 -8.44 11.69
C ALA A 78 -1.63 -8.56 10.28
N ILE A 79 -1.15 -7.45 9.72
CA ILE A 79 -0.51 -7.42 8.38
C ILE A 79 0.82 -8.17 8.38
N VAL A 80 1.64 -7.98 9.42
CA VAL A 80 2.90 -8.73 9.56
C VAL A 80 2.63 -10.21 9.79
N GLY A 81 1.58 -10.55 10.56
CA GLY A 81 1.14 -11.93 10.79
C GLY A 81 0.71 -12.66 9.52
N SER A 82 0.25 -11.94 8.49
CA SER A 82 -0.05 -12.48 7.15
C SER A 82 1.16 -12.55 6.22
N GLY A 83 2.38 -12.34 6.74
CA GLY A 83 3.63 -12.42 5.98
C GLY A 83 3.93 -11.19 5.13
N ILE A 84 3.17 -10.09 5.29
CA ILE A 84 3.37 -8.85 4.54
C ILE A 84 4.30 -7.94 5.33
N ASN A 85 5.36 -7.45 4.68
CA ASN A 85 6.29 -6.52 5.31
C ASN A 85 5.71 -5.11 5.35
N VAL A 86 5.57 -4.53 6.54
CA VAL A 86 5.18 -3.12 6.70
C VAL A 86 6.43 -2.26 6.80
N ILE A 87 6.59 -1.33 5.87
CA ILE A 87 7.73 -0.40 5.80
C ILE A 87 7.18 1.01 5.93
N ASN A 88 7.75 1.81 6.83
CA ASN A 88 7.29 3.18 7.07
C ASN A 88 8.13 4.21 6.30
N GLY A 89 7.69 5.46 6.27
CA GLY A 89 8.36 6.56 5.58
C GLY A 89 9.72 6.97 6.14
N SER A 90 10.14 6.40 7.27
CA SER A 90 11.50 6.61 7.79
C SER A 90 12.56 5.77 7.06
N ASP A 91 12.13 4.74 6.32
CA ASP A 91 13.01 3.98 5.43
C ASP A 91 13.31 4.77 4.14
N ASN A 92 14.60 4.84 3.78
CA ASN A 92 15.07 5.61 2.62
C ASN A 92 14.48 5.11 1.29
N HIS A 93 14.21 3.81 1.15
CA HIS A 93 13.60 3.25 -0.06
C HIS A 93 12.11 3.56 -0.10
N ALA A 94 11.40 3.40 1.01
CA ALA A 94 10.00 3.78 1.14
C ALA A 94 9.78 5.26 0.84
N SER A 95 10.62 6.15 1.40
CA SER A 95 10.56 7.58 1.14
C SER A 95 10.77 7.91 -0.35
N ARG A 96 11.77 7.30 -0.99
CA ARG A 96 12.01 7.48 -2.44
C ARG A 96 10.84 6.99 -3.28
N LEU A 97 10.28 5.83 -2.95
CA LEU A 97 9.14 5.25 -3.65
C LEU A 97 7.89 6.12 -3.53
N MET A 98 7.61 6.64 -2.33
CA MET A 98 6.51 7.58 -2.13
C MET A 98 6.75 8.88 -2.89
N ASN A 99 7.99 9.39 -2.92
CA ASN A 99 8.33 10.59 -3.68
C ASN A 99 8.19 10.40 -5.20
N SER A 100 8.46 9.20 -5.74
CA SER A 100 8.22 8.91 -7.16
C SER A 100 6.74 8.83 -7.54
N LEU A 101 5.84 8.67 -6.56
CA LEU A 101 4.40 8.72 -6.75
C LEU A 101 3.81 10.13 -6.59
N LEU A 102 4.61 11.11 -6.16
CA LEU A 102 4.19 12.51 -6.14
C LEU A 102 4.22 13.05 -7.57
N VAL A 103 3.04 13.42 -8.07
CA VAL A 103 2.86 14.15 -9.32
C VAL A 103 3.07 15.65 -9.08
#